data_AF-A0A4Z1FEI3-F1
#
_entry.id   AF-A0A4Z1FEI3-F1
#
_cell.length_a   1.000
_cell.length_b   1.000
_cell.length_c   1.000
_cell.angle_alpha   90.00
_cell.angle_beta   90.00
_cell.angle_gamma   90.00
#
_symmetry.space_group_name_H-M   'P 1'
#
loop_
_entity.id
_entity.type
_entity.pdbx_description
1 polymer ?
#
loop_
_entity_poly.entity_id
_entity_poly.type
_entity_poly.pdbx_seq_one_letter_code
_entity_poly.pdbx_strand_id
1 'polypeptide(L)'
;MIRENIEDMMNQGRAFFEEERYVKAIRLWNKCQRLIFSQCSGKRGERLLKGLPLESLNNLAYILFQLARMRAEITSYLMQTKWKGNHEKVVMEATSMVKAGDLKAEVTYTYDTDQIGKMRYGESIAYRLSGHLDLARNAMKIALEQIPDDSEFLIEEGKVSLAISEEARRNLINNNVMLSLRRREMN
;
A
#
# COMPACT_ATOMS: atom_id res chain seq x y z
N MET A 1 22.75 -15.34 -10.12
CA MET A 1 22.06 -14.65 -11.24
C MET A 1 20.73 -13.98 -10.84
N ILE A 2 19.62 -14.69 -10.54
CA ILE A 2 18.34 -13.99 -10.21
C ILE A 2 18.37 -13.29 -8.85
N ARG A 3 18.92 -13.96 -7.83
CA ARG A 3 19.08 -13.39 -6.48
C ARG A 3 19.96 -12.13 -6.50
N GLU A 4 21.09 -12.19 -7.19
CA GLU A 4 21.97 -11.05 -7.43
C GLU A 4 21.24 -9.91 -8.14
N ASN A 5 20.42 -10.19 -9.16
CA ASN A 5 19.62 -9.16 -9.82
C ASN A 5 18.59 -8.52 -8.88
N ILE A 6 17.94 -9.31 -8.01
CA ILE A 6 17.00 -8.78 -7.00
C ILE A 6 17.75 -7.89 -6.01
N GLU A 7 18.88 -8.34 -5.48
CA GLU A 7 19.72 -7.59 -4.53
C GLU A 7 20.26 -6.29 -5.14
N ASP A 8 20.74 -6.33 -6.38
CA ASP A 8 21.21 -5.15 -7.12
C ASP A 8 20.08 -4.13 -7.35
N MET A 9 18.90 -4.58 -7.80
CA MET A 9 17.73 -3.71 -7.96
C MET A 9 17.25 -3.11 -6.62
N MET A 10 17.36 -3.86 -5.52
CA MET A 10 17.06 -3.36 -4.18
C MET A 10 18.02 -2.24 -3.77
N ASN A 11 19.32 -2.46 -3.95
CA ASN A 11 20.37 -1.51 -3.60
C ASN A 11 20.30 -0.23 -4.45
N GLN A 12 20.11 -0.37 -5.77
CA GLN A 12 19.92 0.78 -6.65
C GLN A 12 18.66 1.58 -6.30
N GLY A 13 17.57 0.91 -5.90
CA GLY A 13 16.36 1.61 -5.48
C GLY A 13 16.56 2.37 -4.17
N ARG A 14 17.37 1.81 -3.25
CA ARG A 14 17.80 2.50 -2.02
C ARG A 14 18.67 3.72 -2.34
N ALA A 15 19.62 3.62 -3.26
CA ALA A 15 20.42 4.76 -3.70
C ALA A 15 19.52 5.88 -4.26
N PHE A 16 18.52 5.57 -5.08
CA PHE A 16 17.55 6.58 -5.54
C PHE A 16 16.72 7.18 -4.41
N PHE A 17 16.42 6.41 -3.37
CA PHE A 17 15.71 6.93 -2.21
C PHE A 17 16.57 7.92 -1.42
N GLU A 18 17.83 7.57 -1.16
CA GLU A 18 18.81 8.42 -0.45
C GLU A 18 19.14 9.70 -1.24
N GLU A 19 19.12 9.65 -2.57
CA GLU A 19 19.24 10.81 -3.47
C GLU A 19 17.92 11.62 -3.61
N GLU A 20 16.89 11.34 -2.81
CA GLU A 20 15.54 11.94 -2.88
C GLU A 20 14.83 11.79 -4.24
N ARG A 21 15.30 10.87 -5.09
CA ARG A 21 14.72 10.53 -6.40
C ARG A 21 13.61 9.50 -6.25
N TYR A 22 12.65 9.79 -5.38
CA TYR A 22 11.57 8.91 -4.94
C TYR A 22 10.82 8.19 -6.07
N VAL A 23 10.48 8.91 -7.15
CA VAL A 23 9.75 8.32 -8.30
C VAL A 23 10.58 7.26 -9.01
N LYS A 24 11.91 7.44 -9.08
CA LYS A 24 12.81 6.46 -9.68
C LYS A 24 12.99 5.25 -8.77
N ALA A 25 13.07 5.44 -7.45
CA ALA A 25 13.06 4.36 -6.47
C ALA A 25 11.81 3.48 -6.60
N ILE A 26 10.61 4.09 -6.58
CA ILE A 26 9.33 3.38 -6.74
C ILE A 26 9.30 2.58 -8.04
N ARG A 27 9.69 3.19 -9.17
CA ARG A 27 9.69 2.50 -10.48
C ARG A 27 10.61 1.29 -10.48
N LEU A 28 11.79 1.40 -9.90
CA LEU A 28 12.76 0.31 -9.86
C LEU A 28 12.28 -0.82 -8.96
N TRP A 29 11.77 -0.50 -7.77
CA TRP A 29 11.20 -1.46 -6.84
C TRP A 29 9.94 -2.15 -7.37
N ASN A 30 9.09 -1.46 -8.14
CA ASN A 30 7.97 -2.08 -8.84
C ASN A 30 8.46 -3.07 -9.91
N LYS A 31 9.51 -2.74 -10.67
CA LYS A 31 10.15 -3.70 -11.60
C LYS A 31 10.71 -4.92 -10.85
N CYS A 32 11.33 -4.72 -9.69
CA CYS A 32 11.84 -5.80 -8.85
C CYS A 32 10.70 -6.72 -8.38
N GLN A 33 9.60 -6.14 -7.89
CA GLN A 33 8.41 -6.89 -7.48
C GLN A 33 7.83 -7.72 -8.64
N ARG A 34 7.71 -7.14 -9.85
CA ARG A 34 7.24 -7.85 -11.05
C ARG A 34 8.19 -8.97 -11.45
N LEU A 35 9.50 -8.78 -11.33
CA LEU A 35 10.48 -9.82 -11.58
C LEU A 35 10.23 -11.00 -10.64
N ILE A 36 10.11 -10.75 -9.33
CA ILE A 36 9.82 -11.80 -8.35
C ILE A 36 8.50 -12.51 -8.69
N PHE A 37 7.40 -11.77 -8.90
CA PHE A 37 6.11 -12.37 -9.25
C PHE A 37 6.13 -13.18 -10.55
N SER A 38 6.85 -12.73 -11.57
CA SER A 38 6.99 -13.48 -12.84
C SER A 38 7.67 -14.84 -12.64
N GLN A 39 8.53 -14.95 -11.63
CA GLN A 39 9.18 -16.21 -11.26
C GLN A 39 8.29 -17.07 -10.35
N CYS A 40 7.34 -16.46 -9.64
CA CYS A 40 6.45 -17.14 -8.71
C CYS A 40 5.09 -17.54 -9.32
N SER A 41 4.76 -17.10 -10.53
CA SER A 41 3.44 -17.30 -11.15
C SER A 41 3.43 -18.28 -12.32
N GLY A 42 2.31 -18.99 -12.49
CA GLY A 42 2.06 -19.95 -13.56
C GLY A 42 2.78 -21.30 -13.40
N LYS A 43 2.51 -22.24 -14.32
CA LYS A 43 3.04 -23.64 -14.27
C LYS A 43 4.57 -23.77 -14.23
N ARG A 44 5.30 -22.72 -14.63
CA ARG A 44 6.77 -22.64 -14.57
C ARG A 44 7.24 -22.13 -13.21
N GLY A 45 6.57 -21.11 -12.67
CA GLY A 45 6.83 -20.62 -11.32
C GLY A 45 6.52 -21.65 -10.25
N GLU A 46 5.38 -22.34 -10.33
CA GLU A 46 5.04 -23.44 -9.42
C GLU A 46 6.11 -24.54 -9.39
N ARG A 47 6.72 -24.87 -10.54
CA ARG A 47 7.80 -25.85 -10.64
C ARG A 47 9.12 -25.33 -10.07
N LEU A 48 9.43 -24.06 -10.29
CA LEU A 48 10.61 -23.41 -9.71
C LEU A 48 10.48 -23.29 -8.19
N LEU A 49 9.29 -22.99 -7.66
CA LEU A 49 9.03 -22.87 -6.23
C LEU A 49 9.04 -24.23 -5.51
N LYS A 50 8.48 -25.29 -6.12
CA LYS A 50 8.45 -26.65 -5.53
C LYS A 50 9.83 -27.27 -5.28
N GLY A 51 10.86 -26.81 -5.99
CA GLY A 51 12.24 -27.30 -5.83
C GLY A 51 13.12 -26.41 -4.95
N LEU A 52 12.62 -25.26 -4.48
CA LEU A 52 13.41 -24.35 -3.66
C LEU A 52 13.33 -24.73 -2.18
N PRO A 53 14.44 -24.61 -1.43
CA PRO A 53 14.40 -24.73 0.02
C PRO A 53 13.40 -23.75 0.62
N LEU A 54 12.72 -24.16 1.69
CA LEU A 54 11.78 -23.31 2.44
C LEU A 54 12.41 -21.95 2.79
N GLU A 55 13.69 -21.93 3.17
CA GLU A 55 14.45 -20.71 3.46
C GLU A 55 14.52 -19.74 2.27
N SER A 56 14.64 -20.25 1.03
CA SER A 56 14.74 -19.43 -0.18
C SER A 56 13.40 -18.83 -0.59
N LEU A 57 12.33 -19.63 -0.55
CA LEU A 57 10.96 -19.12 -0.65
C LEU A 57 10.71 -18.06 0.42
N ASN A 58 11.28 -18.37 1.58
CA ASN A 58 11.18 -17.62 2.79
C ASN A 58 11.62 -16.15 2.49
N ASN A 59 12.90 -16.04 2.18
CA ASN A 59 13.60 -14.81 1.82
C ASN A 59 12.91 -14.00 0.70
N LEU A 60 12.32 -14.65 -0.30
CA LEU A 60 11.58 -13.94 -1.37
C LEU A 60 10.32 -13.25 -0.84
N ALA A 61 9.55 -13.93 0.03
CA ALA A 61 8.37 -13.34 0.67
C ALA A 61 8.75 -12.17 1.57
N TYR A 62 9.89 -12.26 2.29
CA TYR A 62 10.42 -11.15 3.08
C TYR A 62 10.83 -9.96 2.21
N ILE A 63 11.54 -10.17 1.11
CA ILE A 63 11.93 -9.10 0.18
C ILE A 63 10.71 -8.39 -0.42
N LEU A 64 9.69 -9.16 -0.82
CA LEU A 64 8.43 -8.60 -1.33
C LEU A 64 7.71 -7.73 -0.29
N PHE A 65 7.70 -8.18 0.96
CA PHE A 65 7.15 -7.40 2.06
C PHE A 65 7.94 -6.10 2.29
N GLN A 66 9.28 -6.15 2.32
CA GLN A 66 10.11 -4.95 2.45
C GLN A 66 9.89 -3.96 1.32
N LEU A 67 9.77 -4.45 0.08
CA LEU A 67 9.45 -3.63 -1.09
C LEU A 67 8.11 -2.92 -0.93
N ALA A 68 7.08 -3.63 -0.45
CA ALA A 68 5.76 -3.06 -0.22
C ALA A 68 5.80 -1.99 0.88
N ARG A 69 6.45 -2.27 2.01
CA ARG A 69 6.63 -1.33 3.11
C ARG A 69 7.33 -0.04 2.66
N MET A 70 8.50 -0.14 2.04
CA MET A 70 9.26 1.05 1.60
C MET A 70 8.46 1.89 0.59
N ARG A 71 7.69 1.24 -0.29
CA ARG A 71 6.82 1.94 -1.24
C ARG A 71 5.62 2.60 -0.57
N ALA A 72 5.06 2.00 0.48
CA ALA A 72 3.99 2.60 1.29
C ALA A 72 4.48 3.91 1.92
N GLU A 73 5.65 3.86 2.57
CA GLU A 73 6.27 5.02 3.22
C GLU A 73 6.54 6.16 2.22
N ILE A 74 7.18 5.87 1.08
CA ILE A 74 7.47 6.91 0.06
C ILE A 74 6.19 7.44 -0.58
N THR A 75 5.22 6.58 -0.90
CA THR A 75 3.97 7.01 -1.52
C THR A 75 3.20 7.95 -0.59
N SER A 76 3.13 7.60 0.69
CA SER A 76 2.55 8.45 1.74
C SER A 76 3.24 9.82 1.79
N TYR A 77 4.58 9.83 1.86
CA TYR A 77 5.36 11.07 1.84
C TYR A 77 5.08 11.92 0.59
N LEU A 78 5.10 11.32 -0.60
CA LEU A 78 4.85 12.03 -1.85
C LEU A 78 3.42 12.59 -1.92
N MET A 79 2.44 11.89 -1.37
CA MET A 79 1.06 12.37 -1.31
C MET A 79 0.90 13.59 -0.40
N GLN A 80 1.61 13.61 0.72
CA GLN A 80 1.60 14.74 1.64
C GLN A 80 2.33 15.96 1.09
N THR A 81 3.38 15.78 0.28
CA THR A 81 4.31 16.84 -0.08
C THR A 81 4.26 17.30 -1.53
N LYS A 82 3.98 16.40 -2.49
CA LYS A 82 4.20 16.65 -3.93
C LYS A 82 3.01 16.27 -4.84
N TRP A 83 2.17 15.30 -4.46
CA TRP A 83 1.20 14.64 -5.35
C TRP A 83 -0.27 14.87 -5.00
N LYS A 84 -0.59 16.02 -4.41
CA LYS A 84 -1.97 16.39 -4.08
C LYS A 84 -2.89 16.21 -5.30
N GLY A 85 -3.86 15.30 -5.21
CA GLY A 85 -4.84 15.02 -6.26
C GLY A 85 -4.46 13.97 -7.32
N ASN A 86 -3.32 13.27 -7.20
CA ASN A 86 -2.91 12.24 -8.18
C ASN A 86 -3.44 10.83 -7.81
N HIS A 87 -4.75 10.62 -8.00
CA HIS A 87 -5.45 9.42 -7.48
C HIS A 87 -5.04 8.10 -8.16
N GLU A 88 -4.71 8.10 -9.46
CA GLU A 88 -4.33 6.87 -10.19
C GLU A 88 -3.03 6.26 -9.67
N LYS A 89 -2.01 7.08 -9.41
CA LYS A 89 -0.73 6.58 -8.88
C LYS A 89 -0.89 5.95 -7.51
N VAL A 90 -1.80 6.48 -6.69
CA VAL A 90 -2.08 5.95 -5.36
C VAL A 90 -2.75 4.58 -5.41
N VAL A 91 -3.78 4.43 -6.25
CA VAL A 91 -4.46 3.14 -6.42
C VAL A 91 -3.49 2.08 -6.93
N MET A 92 -2.65 2.42 -7.90
CA MET A 92 -1.66 1.49 -8.45
C MET A 92 -0.64 1.04 -7.40
N GLU A 93 -0.12 1.97 -6.61
CA GLU A 93 0.85 1.67 -5.57
C GLU A 93 0.21 0.83 -4.45
N ALA A 94 -0.96 1.23 -3.97
CA ALA A 94 -1.62 0.56 -2.87
C ALA A 94 -2.14 -0.85 -3.25
N THR A 95 -2.63 -1.03 -4.48
CA THR A 95 -2.96 -2.36 -5.02
C THR A 95 -1.71 -3.25 -5.14
N SER A 96 -0.56 -2.66 -5.46
CA SER A 96 0.70 -3.40 -5.51
C SER A 96 1.18 -3.85 -4.12
N MET A 97 0.85 -3.09 -3.07
CA MET A 97 1.17 -3.43 -1.67
C MET A 97 0.25 -4.54 -1.14
N VAL A 98 -1.06 -4.47 -1.42
CA VAL A 98 -2.03 -5.54 -1.07
C VAL A 98 -1.61 -6.89 -1.65
N LYS A 99 -1.21 -6.92 -2.93
CA LYS A 99 -0.71 -8.14 -3.59
C LYS A 99 0.55 -8.73 -2.94
N ALA A 100 1.39 -7.91 -2.31
CA ALA A 100 2.52 -8.41 -1.54
C ALA A 100 2.08 -8.99 -0.19
N GLY A 101 1.01 -8.44 0.40
CA GLY A 101 0.38 -8.96 1.61
C GLY A 101 -0.34 -10.30 1.42
N ASP A 102 -0.94 -10.57 0.26
CA ASP A 102 -1.68 -11.82 0.02
C ASP A 102 -0.78 -13.07 -0.01
N LEU A 103 0.51 -12.92 -0.37
CA LEU A 103 1.52 -13.99 -0.26
C LEU A 103 1.79 -14.43 1.19
N LYS A 104 1.37 -13.64 2.20
CA LYS A 104 1.40 -14.02 3.61
C LYS A 104 0.55 -15.27 3.89
N ALA A 105 -0.52 -15.49 3.13
CA ALA A 105 -1.45 -16.59 3.38
C ALA A 105 -0.89 -17.98 3.03
N GLU A 106 0.19 -18.06 2.23
CA GLU A 106 0.79 -19.33 1.81
C GLU A 106 2.14 -19.65 2.48
N VAL A 107 2.69 -18.74 3.29
CA VAL A 107 4.07 -18.84 3.81
C VAL A 107 4.11 -18.69 5.33
N THR A 108 4.70 -19.68 6.02
CA THR A 108 4.82 -19.78 7.49
C THR A 108 5.84 -18.81 8.09
N TYR A 109 5.63 -17.51 7.92
CA TYR A 109 6.45 -16.51 8.59
C TYR A 109 5.69 -15.64 9.58
N THR A 110 6.29 -15.51 10.76
CA THR A 110 6.05 -14.41 11.69
C THR A 110 6.83 -13.20 11.19
N TYR A 111 6.16 -12.31 10.46
CA TYR A 111 6.68 -10.96 10.23
C TYR A 111 6.75 -10.22 11.58
N ASP A 112 7.70 -9.29 11.66
CA ASP A 112 7.75 -8.30 12.73
C ASP A 112 6.44 -7.49 12.73
N THR A 113 5.66 -7.59 13.80
CA THR A 113 4.35 -6.94 13.96
C THR A 113 4.46 -5.44 13.77
N ASP A 114 5.57 -4.85 14.19
CA ASP A 114 5.82 -3.40 14.05
C ASP A 114 5.93 -2.99 12.59
N GLN A 115 6.51 -3.84 11.75
CA GLN A 115 6.68 -3.55 10.33
C GLN A 115 5.36 -3.67 9.57
N ILE A 116 4.51 -4.62 9.95
CA ILE A 116 3.15 -4.72 9.40
C ILE A 116 2.37 -3.46 9.78
N GLY A 117 2.42 -3.07 11.06
CA GLY A 117 1.76 -1.86 11.55
C GLY A 117 2.15 -0.63 10.73
N LYS A 118 3.47 -0.40 10.56
CA LYS A 118 4.01 0.74 9.80
C LYS A 118 3.63 0.73 8.32
N MET A 119 3.65 -0.43 7.67
CA MET A 119 3.20 -0.55 6.28
C MET A 119 1.71 -0.17 6.15
N ARG A 120 0.86 -0.72 7.01
CA ARG A 120 -0.60 -0.46 6.99
C ARG A 120 -0.93 0.99 7.34
N TYR A 121 -0.18 1.61 8.24
CA TYR A 121 -0.26 3.04 8.52
C TYR A 121 0.06 3.89 7.28
N GLY A 122 1.16 3.58 6.57
CA GLY A 122 1.52 4.27 5.32
C GLY A 122 0.45 4.11 4.23
N GLU A 123 -0.12 2.91 4.08
CA GLU A 123 -1.24 2.64 3.16
C GLU A 123 -2.47 3.49 3.51
N SER A 124 -2.85 3.58 4.79
CA SER A 124 -3.99 4.37 5.23
C SER A 124 -3.88 5.84 4.80
N ILE A 125 -2.72 6.47 5.04
CA ILE A 125 -2.49 7.86 4.65
C ILE A 125 -2.69 8.03 3.14
N ALA A 126 -2.10 7.13 2.36
CA ALA A 126 -2.22 7.17 0.90
C ALA A 126 -3.69 7.03 0.45
N TYR A 127 -4.43 6.06 1.00
CA TYR A 127 -5.85 5.86 0.71
C TYR A 127 -6.71 7.06 1.10
N ARG A 128 -6.50 7.63 2.30
CA ARG A 128 -7.25 8.81 2.76
C ARG A 128 -7.01 10.01 1.85
N LEU A 129 -5.75 10.29 1.52
CA LEU A 129 -5.39 11.42 0.64
C LEU A 129 -5.86 11.25 -0.81
N SER A 130 -6.21 10.04 -1.23
CA SER A 130 -6.80 9.75 -2.54
C SER A 130 -8.32 9.57 -2.53
N GLY A 131 -8.97 9.71 -1.37
CA GLY A 131 -10.42 9.58 -1.22
C GLY A 131 -10.95 8.14 -1.12
N HIS A 132 -10.10 7.13 -1.01
CA HIS A 132 -10.52 5.73 -0.86
C HIS A 132 -10.74 5.38 0.62
N LEU A 133 -11.74 6.01 1.24
CA LEU A 133 -11.84 6.05 2.70
C LEU A 133 -12.13 4.68 3.36
N ASP A 134 -12.85 3.78 2.68
CA ASP A 134 -13.06 2.42 3.18
C ASP A 134 -11.76 1.61 3.24
N LEU A 135 -10.88 1.77 2.25
CA LEU A 135 -9.57 1.14 2.24
C LEU A 135 -8.66 1.74 3.31
N ALA A 136 -8.73 3.06 3.51
CA ALA A 136 -7.99 3.74 4.57
C ALA A 136 -8.39 3.23 5.96
N ARG A 137 -9.70 3.11 6.22
CA ARG A 137 -10.23 2.57 7.49
C ARG A 137 -9.76 1.14 7.73
N ASN A 138 -9.86 0.28 6.72
CA ASN A 138 -9.44 -1.12 6.85
C ASN A 138 -7.93 -1.23 7.13
N ALA A 139 -7.11 -0.42 6.47
CA ALA A 139 -5.68 -0.38 6.72
C ALA A 139 -5.36 0.08 8.16
N MET A 140 -6.03 1.13 8.67
CA MET A 140 -5.83 1.57 10.06
C MET A 140 -6.25 0.54 11.08
N LYS A 141 -7.37 -0.14 10.87
CA LYS A 141 -7.82 -1.20 11.77
C LYS A 141 -6.72 -2.25 11.95
N ILE A 142 -6.13 -2.72 10.85
CA ILE A 142 -5.04 -3.69 10.90
C ILE A 142 -3.79 -3.08 11.55
N ALA A 143 -3.46 -1.81 11.27
CA ALA A 143 -2.30 -1.16 11.86
C ALA A 143 -2.40 -1.09 13.41
N LEU A 144 -3.56 -0.71 13.93
CA LEU A 144 -3.85 -0.64 15.37
C LEU A 144 -4.00 -2.02 16.02
N GLU A 145 -4.46 -3.05 15.29
CA GLU A 145 -4.40 -4.43 15.79
C GLU A 145 -2.95 -4.91 16.02
N GLN A 146 -1.98 -4.37 15.28
CA GLN A 146 -0.56 -4.69 15.47
C GLN A 146 0.13 -3.81 16.52
N ILE A 147 -0.18 -2.50 16.53
CA ILE A 147 0.41 -1.53 17.46
C ILE A 147 -0.71 -0.62 18.02
N PRO A 148 -1.42 -1.05 19.08
CA PRO A 148 -2.65 -0.38 19.52
C PRO A 148 -2.45 1.05 20.07
N ASP A 149 -1.34 1.28 20.75
CA ASP A 149 -1.09 2.52 21.50
C ASP A 149 -0.17 3.51 20.78
N ASP A 150 0.10 3.29 19.49
CA ASP A 150 0.92 4.22 18.72
C ASP A 150 0.17 5.55 18.47
N SER A 151 0.72 6.62 19.03
CA SER A 151 0.10 7.95 18.97
C SER A 151 -0.10 8.47 17.54
N GLU A 152 0.80 8.14 16.61
CA GLU A 152 0.65 8.56 15.22
C GLU A 152 -0.49 7.81 14.54
N PHE A 153 -0.65 6.52 14.87
CA PHE A 153 -1.70 5.68 14.30
C PHE A 153 -3.07 6.15 14.77
N LEU A 154 -3.22 6.45 16.06
CA LEU A 154 -4.47 6.98 16.63
C LEU A 154 -4.83 8.34 16.03
N ILE A 155 -3.86 9.23 15.82
CA ILE A 155 -4.09 10.51 15.14
C ILE A 155 -4.59 10.30 13.71
N GLU A 156 -3.99 9.36 12.98
CA GLU A 156 -4.41 9.06 11.61
C GLU A 156 -5.79 8.40 11.55
N GLU A 157 -6.14 7.51 12.48
CA GLU A 157 -7.50 6.98 12.62
C GLU A 157 -8.53 8.10 12.79
N GLY A 158 -8.22 9.10 13.63
CA GLY A 158 -9.06 10.29 13.81
C GLY A 158 -9.23 11.08 12.50
N LYS A 159 -8.16 11.26 11.72
CA LYS A 159 -8.21 11.93 10.40
C LYS A 159 -9.04 11.14 9.38
N VAL A 160 -8.93 9.81 9.37
CA VAL A 160 -9.75 8.94 8.51
C VAL A 160 -11.23 9.08 8.88
N SER A 161 -11.55 9.00 10.16
CA SER A 161 -12.92 9.14 10.68
C SER A 161 -13.54 10.49 10.32
N LEU A 162 -12.77 11.57 10.47
CA LEU A 162 -13.20 12.91 10.08
C LEU A 162 -13.48 12.99 8.57
N ALA A 163 -12.58 12.47 7.72
CA ALA A 163 -12.77 12.49 6.28
C ALA A 163 -14.05 11.75 5.85
N ILE A 164 -14.35 10.60 6.48
CA ILE A 164 -15.57 9.82 6.22
C ILE A 164 -16.81 10.65 6.58
N SER A 165 -16.80 11.30 7.74
CA SER A 165 -17.90 12.16 8.18
C SER A 165 -18.13 13.34 7.23
N GLU A 166 -17.04 13.98 6.78
CA GLU A 166 -17.11 15.08 5.82
C GLU A 166 -17.64 14.66 4.45
N GLU A 167 -17.25 13.48 3.95
CA GLU A 167 -17.79 12.91 2.71
C GLU A 167 -19.28 12.55 2.85
N ALA A 168 -19.68 11.90 3.94
CA ALA A 168 -21.07 11.60 4.23
C ALA A 168 -21.93 12.88 4.27
N ARG A 169 -21.42 13.94 4.92
CA ARG A 169 -22.09 15.26 4.96
C ARG A 169 -22.25 15.87 3.57
N ARG A 170 -21.19 15.83 2.73
CA ARG A 170 -21.25 16.32 1.34
C ARG A 170 -22.29 15.58 0.51
N ASN A 171 -22.34 14.25 0.63
CA ASN A 171 -23.32 13.42 -0.06
C ASN A 171 -24.75 13.75 0.36
N LEU A 172 -24.98 13.96 1.66
CA LEU A 172 -26.30 14.34 2.17
C LEU A 172 -26.76 15.71 1.64
N ILE A 173 -25.87 16.71 1.62
CA ILE A 173 -26.17 18.03 1.06
C ILE A 173 -26.49 17.93 -0.43
N ASN A 174 -25.67 17.22 -1.21
CA ASN A 174 -25.87 17.05 -2.65
C ASN A 174 -27.20 16.35 -2.97
N ASN A 175 -27.55 15.31 -2.21
CA ASN A 175 -28.83 14.62 -2.36
C ASN A 175 -30.01 15.57 -2.07
N ASN A 176 -29.92 16.39 -1.04
CA ASN A 176 -30.95 17.38 -0.72
C ASN A 176 -31.09 18.44 -1.82
N VAL A 177 -29.98 18.91 -2.41
CA VAL A 177 -30.01 19.83 -3.54
C VAL A 177 -30.69 19.19 -4.75
N MET A 178 -30.32 17.96 -5.11
CA MET A 178 -30.92 17.24 -6.23
C MET A 178 -32.43 17.00 -6.04
N LEU A 179 -32.86 16.65 -4.82
CA LEU A 179 -34.28 16.51 -4.50
C LEU A 179 -35.04 17.84 -4.62
N SER A 180 -34.41 18.96 -4.23
CA SER A 180 -35.01 20.29 -4.33
C SER A 180 -35.18 20.75 -5.78
N LEU A 181 -34.23 20.42 -6.66
CA LEU A 181 -34.29 20.70 -8.09
C LEU A 181 -35.40 19.89 -8.76
N ARG A 182 -35.49 18.59 -8.50
CA ARG A 182 -36.57 17.73 -9.04
C ARG A 182 -37.97 18.21 -8.64
N ARG A 183 -38.14 18.68 -7.40
CA ARG A 183 -39.43 19.24 -6.95
C ARG A 183 -39.82 20.53 -7.69
N ARG A 184 -38.85 21.31 -8.17
CA ARG A 184 -39.10 22.52 -8.96
C ARG A 184 -39.41 22.22 -10.43
N GLU A 185 -38.92 21.11 -10.97
CA GLU A 185 -39.23 20.67 -12.34
C GLU A 185 -40.63 20.06 -12.45
N MET A 186 -41.22 19.61 -11.34
CA MET A 186 -42.56 18.99 -11.28
C MET A 186 -43.70 19.96 -10.98
N ASN A 187 -43.40 21.22 -10.62
CA ASN A 187 -44.37 22.28 -10.30
C ASN A 187 -44.29 23.40 -11.34
#